data_AF-A0A2B7WYM7-F1
#
_entry.id   AF-A0A2B7WYM7-F1
#
_cell.length_a   1.000
_cell.length_b   1.000
_cell.length_c   1.000
_cell.angle_alpha   90.00
_cell.angle_beta   90.00
_cell.angle_gamma   90.00
#
_symmetry.space_group_name_H-M   'P 1'
#
loop_
_entity.id
_entity.type
_entity.pdbx_description
1 polymer ?
#
loop_
_entity_poly.entity_id
_entity_poly.type
_entity_poly.pdbx_seq_one_letter_code
_entity_poly.pdbx_strand_id
1 'polypeptide(L)'
;MSSPPLPSPGNSWEVAYAGPESSVTSLTLTSTRELKRPRRNQGYSEDSTDDIPIQARYFQVGSPKLFDLGAIWEVVPQSSPLGQEWTGTIQPRVKEILENHNIKLETILLIYYPVENSAEAFHDLTTLIYAVAIESEQEWIPAVKDIRNYYLSIDRPEIGIEIRDDRSHEKMNCYPLTSSEPVVPIWRNIEHQVIDTLRLQDWLSLSLMRRGTKSGPKPISVVLTISQTSTMDWVEIREDLVRILEGHKLNYVAVEILKGERVLEVERTSEIETLSESMGSNVRCP
;
A
#
# COMPACT_ATOMS: atom_id res chain seq x y z
N MET A 1 31.71 9.91 14.52
CA MET A 1 30.93 8.82 13.90
C MET A 1 29.48 9.10 14.22
N SER A 2 28.73 9.61 13.26
CA SER A 2 27.32 9.94 13.45
C SER A 2 26.52 8.65 13.40
N SER A 3 25.74 8.36 14.45
CA SER A 3 24.83 7.22 14.47
C SER A 3 23.89 7.28 13.26
N PRO A 4 23.60 6.16 12.59
CA PRO A 4 22.60 6.13 11.54
C PRO A 4 21.24 6.57 12.12
N PRO A 5 20.42 7.32 11.37
CA PRO A 5 19.08 7.66 11.80
C PRO A 5 18.29 6.37 12.06
N LEU A 6 17.63 6.30 13.22
CA LEU A 6 16.71 5.20 13.56
C LEU A 6 15.68 5.07 12.44
N PRO A 7 15.41 3.85 11.93
CA PRO A 7 14.31 3.64 11.01
C PRO A 7 13.02 4.12 11.69
N SER A 8 12.29 5.00 11.02
CA SER A 8 10.95 5.37 11.47
C SER A 8 10.10 4.11 11.47
N PRO A 9 9.35 3.80 12.55
CA PRO A 9 8.54 2.60 12.61
C PRO A 9 7.56 2.63 11.44
N GLY A 10 7.74 1.70 10.50
CA GLY A 10 6.80 1.50 9.43
C GLY A 10 5.54 0.94 10.05
N ASN A 11 4.53 1.79 10.20
CA ASN A 11 3.22 1.39 10.67
C ASN A 11 2.32 1.31 9.45
N SER A 12 1.69 0.15 9.24
CA SER A 12 0.59 -0.01 8.30
C SER A 12 -0.55 0.94 8.71
N TRP A 13 -0.58 2.14 8.12
CA TRP A 13 -1.63 3.11 8.39
C TRP A 13 -2.91 2.76 7.64
N GLU A 14 -2.85 2.07 6.50
CA GLU A 14 -4.04 1.73 5.72
C GLU A 14 -4.91 0.72 6.47
N VAL A 15 -6.12 1.15 6.83
CA VAL A 15 -7.16 0.28 7.41
C VAL A 15 -8.10 -0.21 6.32
N ALA A 16 -8.57 0.70 5.47
CA ALA A 16 -9.47 0.35 4.38
C ALA A 16 -9.20 1.26 3.18
N TYR A 17 -9.24 0.67 2.00
CA TYR A 17 -9.00 1.36 0.73
C TYR A 17 -10.03 0.96 -0.31
N ALA A 18 -10.54 1.93 -1.06
CA ALA A 18 -11.28 1.70 -2.29
C ALA A 18 -10.70 2.63 -3.37
N GLY A 19 -10.12 2.06 -4.42
CA GLY A 19 -9.53 2.84 -5.50
C GLY A 19 -10.57 3.52 -6.39
N PRO A 20 -10.10 4.31 -7.37
CA PRO A 20 -10.97 4.78 -8.44
C PRO A 20 -11.43 3.59 -9.29
N GLU A 21 -12.60 3.72 -9.90
CA GLU A 21 -13.09 2.75 -10.87
C GLU A 21 -12.15 2.74 -12.07
N SER A 22 -11.55 1.58 -12.37
CA SER A 22 -10.64 1.44 -13.50
C SER A 22 -11.43 1.58 -14.80
N SER A 23 -11.21 2.63 -15.57
CA SER A 23 -11.71 2.71 -16.94
C SER A 23 -11.06 1.60 -17.76
N VAL A 24 -11.77 0.49 -17.97
CA VAL A 24 -11.30 -0.60 -18.84
C VAL A 24 -11.21 -0.06 -20.26
N THR A 25 -10.02 0.37 -20.66
CA THR A 25 -9.65 0.54 -22.06
C THR A 25 -9.12 -0.80 -22.53
N SER A 26 -9.99 -1.80 -22.68
CA SER A 26 -9.63 -3.06 -23.32
C SER A 26 -10.78 -3.57 -24.16
N LEU A 27 -10.61 -3.40 -25.47
CA LEU A 27 -11.38 -4.05 -26.52
C LEU A 27 -11.04 -5.54 -26.50
N THR A 28 -11.65 -6.30 -25.60
CA THR A 28 -11.70 -7.76 -25.72
C THR A 28 -13.04 -8.24 -25.19
N LEU A 29 -13.93 -8.51 -26.15
CA LEU A 29 -15.23 -9.11 -25.93
C LEU A 29 -15.06 -10.49 -25.32
N THR A 30 -15.55 -10.67 -24.09
CA THR A 30 -16.18 -11.86 -23.47
C THR A 30 -15.79 -12.04 -22.00
N SER A 31 -16.19 -11.09 -21.15
CA SER A 31 -16.63 -11.36 -19.77
C SER A 31 -17.20 -10.05 -19.25
N THR A 32 -18.45 -10.03 -18.79
CA THR A 32 -19.04 -8.92 -18.03
C THR A 32 -18.36 -8.83 -16.67
N ARG A 33 -17.10 -8.39 -16.66
CA ARG A 33 -16.44 -7.91 -15.45
C ARG A 33 -17.07 -6.56 -15.15
N GLU A 34 -18.02 -6.54 -14.22
CA GLU A 34 -18.51 -5.30 -13.64
C GLU A 34 -17.30 -4.44 -13.28
N LEU A 35 -17.29 -3.19 -13.76
CA LEU A 35 -16.29 -2.22 -13.37
C LEU A 35 -16.40 -2.08 -11.85
N LYS A 36 -15.44 -2.63 -11.13
CA LYS A 36 -15.42 -2.62 -9.67
C LYS A 36 -14.17 -1.89 -9.21
N ARG A 37 -14.36 -0.99 -8.26
CA ARG A 37 -13.27 -0.34 -7.53
C ARG A 37 -12.41 -1.42 -6.87
N PRO A 38 -11.07 -1.38 -7.03
CA PRO A 38 -10.20 -2.28 -6.30
C PRO A 38 -10.29 -1.97 -4.80
N ARG A 39 -10.50 -3.00 -3.97
CA ARG A 39 -10.67 -2.87 -2.52
C ARG A 39 -9.52 -3.52 -1.78
N ARG A 40 -9.09 -2.87 -0.68
CA ARG A 40 -8.18 -3.46 0.29
C ARG A 40 -8.67 -3.25 1.72
N ASN A 41 -8.38 -4.21 2.58
CA ASN A 41 -8.56 -4.14 4.02
C ASN A 41 -7.23 -4.48 4.69
N GLN A 42 -6.66 -3.56 5.47
CA GLN A 42 -5.35 -3.73 6.09
C GLN A 42 -4.23 -4.13 5.12
N GLY A 43 -4.30 -3.69 3.86
CA GLY A 43 -3.36 -4.09 2.80
C GLY A 43 -3.60 -5.48 2.19
N TYR A 44 -4.63 -6.21 2.60
CA TYR A 44 -5.10 -7.42 1.94
C TYR A 44 -6.10 -7.09 0.85
N SER A 45 -5.93 -7.71 -0.33
CA SER A 45 -6.95 -7.68 -1.38
C SER A 45 -8.17 -8.49 -0.94
N GLU A 46 -9.36 -7.87 -0.98
CA GLU A 46 -10.62 -8.54 -0.60
C GLU A 46 -11.09 -9.56 -1.65
N ASP A 47 -10.56 -9.50 -2.87
CA ASP A 47 -11.01 -10.34 -3.98
C ASP A 47 -10.29 -11.71 -4.06
N SER A 48 -9.40 -12.04 -3.12
CA SER A 48 -8.67 -13.32 -3.12
C SER A 48 -9.40 -14.37 -2.28
N THR A 49 -9.91 -15.40 -2.95
CA THR A 49 -10.51 -16.60 -2.31
C THR A 49 -9.47 -17.70 -2.05
N ASP A 50 -8.18 -17.37 -2.05
CA ASP A 50 -7.10 -18.37 -2.05
C ASP A 50 -6.67 -18.76 -0.63
N ASP A 51 -6.33 -20.04 -0.44
CA ASP A 51 -5.82 -20.58 0.83
C ASP A 51 -4.44 -20.01 1.24
N ILE A 52 -3.77 -19.30 0.33
CA ILE A 52 -2.43 -18.73 0.56
C ILE A 52 -2.59 -17.25 0.91
N PRO A 53 -2.25 -16.83 2.14
CA PRO A 53 -2.31 -15.43 2.53
C PRO A 53 -1.27 -14.63 1.73
N ILE A 54 -1.75 -13.72 0.89
CA ILE A 54 -0.92 -12.79 0.12
C ILE A 54 -1.31 -11.36 0.47
N GLN A 55 -0.29 -10.57 0.78
CA GLN A 55 -0.41 -9.15 1.08
C GLN A 55 0.23 -8.35 -0.05
N ALA A 56 -0.42 -7.27 -0.46
CA ALA A 56 0.07 -6.42 -1.54
C ALA A 56 -0.15 -4.95 -1.17
N ARG A 57 0.95 -4.19 -1.04
CA ARG A 57 0.89 -2.76 -0.69
C ARG A 57 2.05 -2.01 -1.32
N TYR A 58 1.77 -0.85 -1.92
CA TYR A 58 2.77 0.13 -2.35
C TYR A 58 3.98 -0.49 -3.06
N PHE A 59 3.76 -1.21 -4.17
CA PHE A 59 4.84 -1.89 -4.89
C PHE A 59 5.60 -2.94 -4.07
N GLN A 60 4.90 -3.61 -3.14
CA GLN A 60 5.39 -4.76 -2.39
C GLN A 60 4.34 -5.85 -2.38
N VAL A 61 4.76 -7.11 -2.53
CA VAL A 61 3.91 -8.29 -2.34
C VAL A 61 4.63 -9.28 -1.45
N GLY A 62 3.91 -9.89 -0.50
CA GLY A 62 4.51 -10.84 0.41
C GLY A 62 3.57 -11.94 0.89
N SER A 63 4.16 -13.03 1.35
CA SER A 63 3.46 -14.20 1.90
C SER A 63 4.36 -15.01 2.84
N PRO A 64 3.87 -15.50 4.00
CA PRO A 64 2.55 -15.23 4.57
C PRO A 64 2.48 -13.85 5.24
N LYS A 65 3.64 -13.24 5.52
CA LYS A 65 3.77 -11.92 6.13
C LYS A 65 4.39 -10.96 5.12
N LEU A 66 4.09 -9.67 5.28
CA LEU A 66 4.75 -8.60 4.56
C LEU A 66 5.34 -7.63 5.56
N PHE A 67 6.66 -7.41 5.49
CA PHE A 67 7.38 -6.60 6.47
C PHE A 67 7.30 -5.12 6.13
N ASP A 68 7.35 -4.28 7.16
CA ASP A 68 7.29 -2.84 6.98
C ASP A 68 8.57 -2.29 6.35
N LEU A 69 8.40 -1.22 5.57
CA LEU A 69 9.53 -0.54 4.96
C LEU A 69 10.43 0.04 6.05
N GLY A 70 11.72 -0.22 5.93
CA GLY A 70 12.71 0.16 6.95
C GLY A 70 12.93 -0.89 8.03
N ALA A 71 12.23 -2.04 7.99
CA ALA A 71 12.57 -3.18 8.80
C ALA A 71 14.04 -3.57 8.56
N ILE A 72 14.79 -3.74 9.65
CA ILE A 72 16.18 -4.16 9.63
C ILE A 72 16.22 -5.65 9.29
N TRP A 73 17.19 -6.08 8.49
CA TRP A 73 17.37 -7.47 8.14
C TRP A 73 18.85 -7.81 7.98
N GLU A 74 19.15 -9.11 8.05
CA GLU A 74 20.49 -9.65 7.86
C GLU A 74 20.48 -10.73 6.78
N VAL A 75 21.53 -10.81 5.94
CA VAL A 75 21.63 -11.84 4.91
C VAL A 75 21.99 -13.18 5.56
N VAL A 76 21.33 -14.26 5.15
CA VAL A 76 21.71 -15.62 5.56
C VAL A 76 23.13 -15.93 5.07
N PRO A 77 24.08 -16.26 5.96
CA PRO A 77 25.45 -16.55 5.54
C PRO A 77 25.51 -17.73 4.57
N GLN A 78 26.22 -17.56 3.44
CA GLN A 78 26.40 -18.62 2.44
C GLN A 78 27.13 -19.85 2.98
N SER A 79 27.92 -19.70 4.04
CA SER A 79 28.61 -20.80 4.71
C SER A 79 27.69 -21.65 5.59
N SER A 80 26.48 -21.19 5.90
CA SER A 80 25.51 -21.96 6.67
C SER A 80 24.88 -23.09 5.83
N PRO A 81 24.43 -24.20 6.44
CA PRO A 81 23.75 -25.27 5.71
C PRO A 81 22.57 -24.77 4.86
N LEU A 82 21.77 -23.88 5.42
CA LEU A 82 20.64 -23.26 4.72
C LEU A 82 21.12 -22.34 3.58
N GLY A 83 22.19 -21.56 3.78
CA GLY A 83 22.76 -20.74 2.72
C GLY A 83 23.30 -21.55 1.53
N GLN A 84 23.84 -22.75 1.80
CA GLN A 84 24.28 -23.68 0.77
C GLN A 84 23.10 -24.30 0.01
N GLU A 85 22.08 -24.79 0.73
CA GLU A 85 20.84 -25.32 0.14
C GLU A 85 20.13 -24.26 -0.71
N TRP A 86 20.05 -23.04 -0.18
CA TRP A 86 19.50 -21.88 -0.88
C TRP A 86 20.21 -21.66 -2.21
N THR A 87 21.54 -21.52 -2.19
CA THR A 87 22.34 -21.22 -3.38
C THR A 87 22.31 -22.38 -4.39
N GLY A 88 22.34 -23.62 -3.90
CA GLY A 88 22.46 -24.81 -4.73
C GLY A 88 21.15 -25.31 -5.35
N THR A 89 20.01 -25.12 -4.67
CA THR A 89 18.76 -25.79 -5.06
C THR A 89 17.57 -24.82 -5.09
N ILE A 90 17.38 -24.03 -4.03
CA ILE A 90 16.15 -23.24 -3.88
C ILE A 90 16.18 -22.00 -4.79
N GLN A 91 17.27 -21.22 -4.76
CA GLN A 91 17.40 -19.98 -5.51
C GLN A 91 17.25 -20.16 -7.03
N PRO A 92 17.87 -21.18 -7.68
CA PRO A 92 17.68 -21.41 -9.10
C PRO A 92 16.22 -21.65 -9.48
N ARG A 93 15.48 -22.43 -8.67
CA ARG A 93 14.06 -22.71 -8.93
C ARG A 93 13.20 -21.47 -8.74
N VAL A 94 13.48 -20.64 -7.74
CA VAL A 94 12.78 -19.36 -7.55
C VAL A 94 13.01 -18.43 -8.75
N LYS A 95 14.26 -18.33 -9.25
CA LYS A 95 14.56 -17.54 -10.45
C LYS A 95 13.80 -18.01 -11.67
N GLU A 96 13.73 -19.32 -11.90
CA GLU A 96 12.94 -19.91 -13.00
C GLU A 96 11.45 -19.53 -12.90
N ILE A 97 10.87 -19.58 -11.69
CA ILE A 97 9.48 -19.15 -11.48
C ILE A 97 9.31 -17.66 -11.82
N LEU A 98 10.21 -16.79 -11.34
CA LEU A 98 10.17 -15.35 -11.65
C LEU A 98 10.28 -15.09 -13.16
N GLU A 99 11.16 -15.81 -13.85
CA GLU A 99 11.31 -15.73 -15.32
C GLU A 99 10.04 -16.17 -16.05
N ASN A 100 9.39 -17.26 -15.62
CA ASN A 100 8.14 -17.73 -16.21
C ASN A 100 7.00 -16.71 -16.07
N HIS A 101 7.02 -15.89 -15.02
CA HIS A 101 6.08 -14.79 -14.81
C HIS A 101 6.54 -13.46 -15.43
N ASN A 102 7.64 -13.46 -16.20
CA ASN A 102 8.23 -12.28 -16.82
C ASN A 102 8.59 -11.16 -15.82
N ILE A 103 8.92 -11.52 -14.56
CA ILE A 103 9.31 -10.55 -13.55
C ILE A 103 10.74 -10.10 -13.82
N LYS A 104 10.93 -8.78 -13.98
CA LYS A 104 12.24 -8.17 -14.16
C LYS A 104 12.99 -8.14 -12.83
N LEU A 105 13.74 -9.22 -12.57
CA LEU A 105 14.56 -9.40 -11.38
C LEU A 105 15.78 -8.47 -11.37
N GLU A 106 15.98 -7.75 -10.27
CA GLU A 106 17.20 -6.99 -10.01
C GLU A 106 18.12 -7.72 -9.05
N THR A 107 17.57 -8.21 -7.94
CA THR A 107 18.33 -8.93 -6.91
C THR A 107 17.42 -9.88 -6.14
N ILE A 108 17.97 -11.00 -5.69
CA ILE A 108 17.28 -11.95 -4.81
C ILE A 108 18.20 -12.39 -3.68
N LEU A 109 17.72 -12.29 -2.45
CA LEU A 109 18.44 -12.59 -1.23
C LEU A 109 17.60 -13.50 -0.34
N LEU A 110 18.28 -14.32 0.45
CA LEU A 110 17.67 -14.98 1.60
C LEU A 110 18.11 -14.21 2.85
N ILE A 111 17.14 -13.75 3.63
CA ILE A 111 17.37 -12.84 4.75
C ILE A 111 16.65 -13.31 6.02
N TYR A 112 17.12 -12.80 7.15
CA TYR A 112 16.50 -12.90 8.46
C TYR A 112 15.96 -11.54 8.88
N TYR A 113 14.66 -11.48 9.19
CA TYR A 113 14.09 -10.38 9.95
C TYR A 113 14.23 -10.68 11.46
N PRO A 114 14.86 -9.81 12.26
CA PRO A 114 14.88 -9.95 13.70
C PRO A 114 13.46 -9.76 14.24
N VAL A 115 13.02 -10.69 15.10
CA VAL A 115 11.71 -10.57 15.76
C VAL A 115 11.82 -9.57 16.90
N GLU A 116 11.08 -8.47 16.84
CA GLU A 116 11.03 -7.47 17.91
C GLU A 116 10.60 -8.11 19.24
N ASN A 117 11.33 -7.82 20.31
CA ASN A 117 11.06 -8.26 21.70
C ASN A 117 11.16 -9.77 21.99
N SER A 118 11.80 -10.54 21.11
CA SER A 118 12.11 -11.93 21.39
C SER A 118 13.39 -12.05 22.23
N ALA A 119 13.30 -12.63 23.44
CA ALA A 119 14.47 -13.01 24.24
C ALA A 119 15.26 -14.18 23.61
N GLU A 120 14.65 -14.87 22.65
CA GLU A 120 15.24 -15.95 21.86
C GLU A 120 15.59 -15.44 20.45
N ALA A 121 16.62 -16.00 19.82
CA ALA A 121 17.08 -15.61 18.48
C ALA A 121 16.16 -16.11 17.36
N PHE A 122 14.85 -15.90 17.49
CA PHE A 122 13.92 -16.19 16.42
C PHE A 122 14.05 -15.11 15.34
N HIS A 123 14.25 -15.59 14.13
CA HIS A 123 14.30 -14.76 12.94
C HIS A 123 13.24 -15.25 11.97
N ASP A 124 12.44 -14.33 11.42
CA ASP A 124 11.55 -14.66 10.32
C ASP A 124 12.43 -14.77 9.05
N LEU A 125 12.55 -15.99 8.54
CA LEU A 125 13.32 -16.29 7.33
C LEU A 125 12.53 -15.89 6.09
N THR A 126 13.08 -15.05 5.23
CA THR A 126 12.36 -14.51 4.06
C THR A 126 13.25 -14.47 2.83
N THR A 127 12.70 -14.86 1.69
CA THR A 127 13.26 -14.57 0.37
C THR A 127 12.84 -13.17 -0.05
N LEU A 128 13.80 -12.24 -0.02
CA LEU A 128 13.62 -10.86 -0.46
C LEU A 128 14.05 -10.72 -1.91
N ILE A 129 13.11 -10.29 -2.75
CA ILE A 129 13.27 -10.11 -4.19
C ILE A 129 13.08 -8.63 -4.50
N TYR A 130 14.11 -8.01 -5.09
CA TYR A 130 14.00 -6.70 -5.71
C TYR A 130 13.67 -6.88 -7.19
N ALA A 131 12.54 -6.29 -7.61
CA ALA A 131 12.05 -6.38 -8.97
C ALA A 131 11.33 -5.10 -9.38
N VAL A 132 11.28 -4.81 -10.68
CA VAL A 132 10.59 -3.64 -11.21
C VAL A 132 9.18 -4.02 -11.67
N ALA A 133 8.15 -3.44 -11.06
CA ALA A 133 6.78 -3.65 -11.50
C ALA A 133 6.51 -2.84 -12.78
N ILE A 134 5.82 -3.41 -13.75
CA ILE A 134 5.47 -2.70 -14.98
C ILE A 134 4.36 -1.69 -14.69
N GLU A 135 3.25 -2.18 -14.12
CA GLU A 135 2.08 -1.34 -13.86
C GLU A 135 1.68 -1.31 -12.39
N SER A 136 1.70 -2.45 -11.71
CA SER A 136 1.28 -2.53 -10.30
C SER A 136 1.87 -3.76 -9.60
N GLU A 137 1.90 -3.75 -8.27
CA GLU A 137 2.30 -4.91 -7.47
C GLU A 137 1.43 -6.16 -7.73
N GLN A 138 0.20 -5.98 -8.22
CA GLN A 138 -0.74 -7.09 -8.45
C GLN A 138 -0.21 -8.09 -9.48
N GLU A 139 0.67 -7.65 -10.39
CA GLU A 139 1.28 -8.52 -11.40
C GLU A 139 2.21 -9.59 -10.77
N TRP A 140 2.68 -9.38 -9.54
CA TRP A 140 3.57 -10.30 -8.85
C TRP A 140 2.85 -11.37 -8.03
N ILE A 141 1.55 -11.21 -7.78
CA ILE A 141 0.76 -12.14 -6.98
C ILE A 141 0.83 -13.57 -7.52
N PRO A 142 0.68 -13.84 -8.84
CA PRO A 142 0.82 -15.19 -9.37
C PRO A 142 2.19 -15.82 -9.10
N ALA A 143 3.27 -15.04 -9.24
CA ALA A 143 4.62 -15.53 -8.96
C ALA A 143 4.82 -15.84 -7.46
N VAL A 144 4.30 -14.98 -6.57
CA VAL A 144 4.36 -15.24 -5.12
C VAL A 144 3.60 -16.51 -4.76
N LYS A 145 2.43 -16.78 -5.39
CA LYS A 145 1.71 -18.05 -5.20
C LYS A 145 2.55 -19.26 -5.62
N ASP A 146 3.17 -19.20 -6.79
CA ASP A 146 3.96 -20.32 -7.31
C ASP A 146 5.23 -20.57 -6.49
N ILE A 147 5.91 -19.51 -6.05
CA ILE A 147 7.05 -19.63 -5.13
C ILE A 147 6.59 -20.22 -3.80
N ARG A 148 5.43 -19.80 -3.27
CA ARG A 148 4.90 -20.34 -2.01
C ARG A 148 4.55 -21.82 -2.12
N ASN A 149 3.87 -22.20 -3.20
CA ASN A 149 3.58 -23.61 -3.49
C ASN A 149 4.86 -24.44 -3.62
N TYR A 150 5.89 -23.89 -4.26
CA TYR A 150 7.19 -24.54 -4.34
C TYR A 150 7.78 -24.77 -2.94
N TYR A 151 7.84 -23.75 -2.07
CA TYR A 151 8.33 -23.90 -0.70
C TYR A 151 7.56 -24.94 0.11
N LEU A 152 6.23 -24.97 -0.02
CA LEU A 152 5.40 -25.99 0.61
C LEU A 152 5.73 -27.40 0.09
N SER A 153 5.99 -27.56 -1.20
CA SER A 153 6.31 -28.87 -1.80
C SER A 153 7.68 -29.44 -1.43
N ILE A 154 8.61 -28.59 -0.97
CA ILE A 154 9.93 -29.01 -0.48
C ILE A 154 10.02 -29.00 1.06
N ASP A 155 8.88 -28.95 1.75
CA ASP A 155 8.79 -28.89 3.23
C ASP A 155 9.59 -27.72 3.83
N ARG A 156 9.50 -26.56 3.18
CA ARG A 156 10.07 -25.28 3.64
C ARG A 156 8.99 -24.22 3.94
N PRO A 157 7.92 -24.53 4.70
CA PRO A 157 6.85 -23.58 4.97
C PRO A 157 7.31 -22.34 5.76
N GLU A 158 8.46 -22.41 6.43
CA GLU A 158 9.08 -21.35 7.22
C GLU A 158 9.62 -20.20 6.38
N ILE A 159 9.91 -20.41 5.08
CA ILE A 159 10.46 -19.37 4.22
C ILE A 159 9.32 -18.46 3.75
N GLY A 160 9.33 -17.22 4.22
CA GLY A 160 8.51 -16.13 3.72
C GLY A 160 8.99 -15.65 2.35
N ILE A 161 8.14 -14.92 1.65
CA ILE A 161 8.43 -14.32 0.35
C ILE A 161 8.09 -12.85 0.45
N GLU A 162 8.97 -12.02 -0.09
CA GLU A 162 8.73 -10.60 -0.23
C GLU A 162 9.33 -10.09 -1.54
N ILE A 163 8.49 -9.55 -2.42
CA ILE A 163 8.89 -8.88 -3.65
C ILE A 163 8.67 -7.39 -3.45
N ARG A 164 9.69 -6.55 -3.70
CA ARG A 164 9.61 -5.10 -3.60
C ARG A 164 10.19 -4.41 -4.83
N ASP A 165 9.58 -3.29 -5.19
CA ASP A 165 10.14 -2.31 -6.13
C ASP A 165 10.89 -1.24 -5.34
N ASP A 166 11.90 -0.62 -5.92
CA ASP A 166 12.55 0.56 -5.32
C ASP A 166 11.55 1.70 -5.06
N ARG A 167 10.50 1.80 -5.89
CA ARG A 167 9.38 2.73 -5.69
C ARG A 167 8.60 2.47 -4.40
N SER A 168 8.70 1.29 -3.81
CA SER A 168 8.06 1.02 -2.52
C SER A 168 8.59 1.95 -1.42
N HIS A 169 9.84 2.41 -1.51
CA HIS A 169 10.42 3.38 -0.59
C HIS A 169 9.95 4.82 -0.86
N GLU A 170 9.25 5.10 -1.96
CA GLU A 170 8.71 6.42 -2.20
C GLU A 170 7.61 6.72 -1.17
N LYS A 171 7.76 7.85 -0.50
CA LYS A 171 6.75 8.33 0.42
C LYS A 171 5.47 8.65 -0.33
N MET A 172 4.34 8.26 0.26
CA MET A 172 3.04 8.74 -0.18
C MET A 172 2.91 10.21 0.19
N ASN A 173 2.73 11.06 -0.82
CA ASN A 173 2.64 12.50 -0.66
C ASN A 173 1.22 13.00 -0.87
N CYS A 174 0.92 14.13 -0.24
CA CYS A 174 -0.34 14.84 -0.42
C CYS A 174 -0.13 16.03 -1.36
N TYR A 175 -0.97 16.11 -2.39
CA TYR A 175 -0.94 17.17 -3.40
C TYR A 175 -2.25 17.97 -3.41
N PRO A 176 -2.19 19.30 -3.59
CA PRO A 176 -3.38 20.14 -3.58
C PRO A 176 -4.28 19.86 -4.79
N LEU A 177 -5.57 20.16 -4.64
CA LEU A 177 -6.53 20.18 -5.73
C LEU A 177 -6.58 21.56 -6.36
N THR A 178 -6.84 21.62 -7.67
CA THR A 178 -7.14 22.87 -8.35
C THR A 178 -8.65 23.14 -8.29
N SER A 179 -9.05 24.41 -8.29
CA SER A 179 -10.47 24.79 -8.27
C SER A 179 -11.24 24.37 -9.52
N SER A 180 -10.55 23.97 -10.59
CA SER A 180 -11.13 23.45 -11.82
C SER A 180 -11.57 21.98 -11.73
N GLU A 181 -11.16 21.25 -10.69
CA GLU A 181 -11.53 19.85 -10.50
C GLU A 181 -13.05 19.73 -10.25
N PRO A 182 -13.80 18.88 -10.99
CA PRO A 182 -15.26 18.80 -10.88
C PRO A 182 -15.80 18.47 -9.48
N VAL A 183 -15.00 17.79 -8.66
CA VAL A 183 -15.35 17.43 -7.28
C VAL A 183 -15.29 18.64 -6.34
N VAL A 184 -14.41 19.61 -6.59
CA VAL A 184 -14.19 20.76 -5.69
C VAL A 184 -15.45 21.59 -5.45
N PRO A 185 -16.23 22.03 -6.47
CA PRO A 185 -17.43 22.83 -6.24
C PRO A 185 -18.54 22.09 -5.49
N ILE A 186 -18.57 20.76 -5.54
CA ILE A 186 -19.58 19.94 -4.86
C ILE A 186 -19.08 19.33 -3.55
N TRP A 187 -17.78 19.45 -3.24
CA TRP A 187 -17.14 18.80 -2.09
C TRP A 187 -17.83 19.13 -0.78
N ARG A 188 -18.21 20.40 -0.54
CA ARG A 188 -18.87 20.81 0.70
C ARG A 188 -20.16 20.04 0.99
N ASN A 189 -20.92 19.70 -0.05
CA ASN A 189 -22.15 18.91 0.10
C ASN A 189 -21.83 17.45 0.45
N ILE A 190 -20.81 16.89 -0.20
CA ILE A 190 -20.34 15.52 0.05
C ILE A 190 -19.75 15.42 1.45
N GLU A 191 -18.91 16.36 1.85
CA GLU A 191 -18.28 16.46 3.17
C GLU A 191 -19.32 16.41 4.30
N HIS A 192 -20.41 17.16 4.18
CA HIS A 192 -21.50 17.08 5.17
C HIS A 192 -22.13 15.68 5.24
N GLN A 193 -22.42 15.06 4.09
CA GLN A 193 -22.97 13.69 4.06
C GLN A 193 -22.00 12.66 4.67
N VAL A 194 -20.70 12.83 4.43
CA VAL A 194 -19.67 11.99 5.02
C VAL A 194 -19.61 12.19 6.54
N ILE A 195 -19.59 13.44 7.01
CA ILE A 195 -19.58 13.75 8.46
C ILE A 195 -20.82 13.17 9.16
N ASP A 196 -21.99 13.26 8.54
CA ASP A 196 -23.23 12.68 9.05
C ASP A 196 -23.13 11.14 9.16
N THR A 197 -22.51 10.48 8.19
CA THR A 197 -22.23 9.04 8.22
C THR A 197 -21.26 8.65 9.34
N LEU A 198 -20.25 9.47 9.64
CA LEU A 198 -19.22 9.18 10.65
C LEU A 198 -19.73 9.27 12.10
N ARG A 199 -20.91 9.87 12.34
CA ARG A 199 -21.60 9.92 13.65
C ARG A 199 -20.72 10.33 14.85
N LEU A 200 -19.70 11.16 14.62
CA LEU A 200 -18.80 11.75 15.62
C LEU A 200 -17.86 10.78 16.39
N GLN A 201 -17.56 9.58 15.89
CA GLN A 201 -16.69 8.65 16.62
C GLN A 201 -15.38 8.33 15.91
N ASP A 202 -14.29 8.35 16.67
CA ASP A 202 -12.94 7.84 16.36
C ASP A 202 -12.20 8.36 15.10
N TRP A 203 -12.77 9.30 14.34
CA TRP A 203 -12.06 9.97 13.26
C TRP A 203 -11.39 11.27 13.71
N LEU A 204 -10.27 11.60 13.08
CA LEU A 204 -9.38 12.72 13.43
C LEU A 204 -9.43 13.82 12.37
N SER A 205 -9.40 13.43 11.09
CA SER A 205 -9.49 14.37 9.97
C SER A 205 -10.22 13.76 8.79
N LEU A 206 -10.92 14.61 8.03
CA LEU A 206 -11.47 14.31 6.72
C LEU A 206 -10.88 15.31 5.73
N SER A 207 -10.39 14.84 4.59
CA SER A 207 -9.76 15.72 3.60
C SER A 207 -9.94 15.19 2.20
N LEU A 208 -10.05 16.09 1.23
CA LEU A 208 -10.03 15.76 -0.19
C LEU A 208 -8.74 16.30 -0.79
N MET A 209 -7.94 15.41 -1.36
CA MET A 209 -6.62 15.75 -1.89
C MET A 209 -6.19 14.75 -2.95
N ARG A 210 -5.11 15.05 -3.66
CA ARG A 210 -4.43 14.06 -4.48
C ARG A 210 -3.43 13.29 -3.62
N ARG A 211 -3.47 11.96 -3.68
CA ARG A 211 -2.48 11.10 -3.01
C ARG A 211 -1.79 10.23 -4.02
N GLY A 212 -0.47 10.19 -3.91
CA GLY A 212 0.36 9.39 -4.79
C GLY A 212 1.82 9.53 -4.39
N THR A 213 2.66 8.68 -4.96
CA THR A 213 4.10 8.88 -4.85
C THR A 213 4.56 9.97 -5.82
N LYS A 214 5.84 10.38 -5.71
CA LYS A 214 6.40 11.41 -6.57
C LYS A 214 6.36 10.97 -8.05
N SER A 215 6.78 9.75 -8.33
CA SER A 215 6.83 9.20 -9.70
C SER A 215 5.49 8.64 -10.19
N GLY A 216 4.58 8.29 -9.26
CA GLY A 216 3.36 7.55 -9.58
C GLY A 216 2.13 8.41 -9.92
N PRO A 217 1.03 7.75 -10.32
CA PRO A 217 -0.30 8.35 -10.41
C PRO A 217 -0.71 8.98 -9.08
N LYS A 218 -1.47 10.09 -9.17
CA LYS A 218 -1.93 10.87 -8.01
C LYS A 218 -3.45 11.00 -8.08
N PRO A 219 -4.21 9.89 -7.88
CA PRO A 219 -5.67 9.96 -7.86
C PRO A 219 -6.17 10.97 -6.81
N ILE A 220 -7.36 11.50 -7.06
CA ILE A 220 -8.08 12.25 -6.02
C ILE A 220 -8.59 11.24 -5.02
N SER A 221 -8.33 11.47 -3.73
CA SER A 221 -8.75 10.62 -2.64
C SER A 221 -9.50 11.43 -1.59
N VAL A 222 -10.59 10.85 -1.10
CA VAL A 222 -11.15 11.18 0.22
C VAL A 222 -10.30 10.45 1.25
N VAL A 223 -9.67 11.21 2.14
CA VAL A 223 -8.74 10.71 3.15
C VAL A 223 -9.35 10.92 4.51
N LEU A 224 -9.67 9.81 5.17
CA LEU A 224 -10.15 9.77 6.54
C LEU A 224 -9.02 9.29 7.43
N THR A 225 -8.58 10.10 8.39
CA THR A 225 -7.67 9.64 9.43
C THR A 225 -8.44 9.29 10.69
N ILE A 226 -8.02 8.22 11.38
CA ILE A 226 -8.71 7.68 12.55
C ILE A 226 -7.74 7.47 13.72
N SER A 227 -8.28 7.39 14.93
CA SER A 227 -7.51 7.08 16.12
C SER A 227 -6.75 5.77 15.95
N GLN A 228 -5.48 5.74 16.40
CA GLN A 228 -4.67 4.53 16.40
C GLN A 228 -5.34 3.41 17.21
N THR A 229 -6.07 3.78 18.26
CA THR A 229 -6.78 2.88 19.17
C THR A 229 -8.19 2.52 18.70
N SER A 230 -8.62 3.02 17.54
CA SER A 230 -9.96 2.69 17.05
C SER A 230 -10.08 1.21 16.72
N THR A 231 -11.18 0.63 17.17
CA THR A 231 -11.58 -0.78 16.95
C THR A 231 -12.83 -0.89 16.10
N MET A 232 -13.32 0.21 15.51
CA MET A 232 -14.51 0.21 14.66
C MET A 232 -14.29 -0.59 13.37
N ASP A 233 -15.39 -1.09 12.80
CA ASP A 233 -15.37 -1.65 11.45
C ASP A 233 -15.35 -0.52 10.42
N TRP A 234 -14.14 -0.17 10.00
CA TRP A 234 -13.92 0.86 8.99
C TRP A 234 -14.19 0.37 7.56
N VAL A 235 -14.39 -0.93 7.34
CA VAL A 235 -14.77 -1.46 6.02
C VAL A 235 -16.21 -1.06 5.69
N GLU A 236 -17.14 -1.18 6.64
CA GLU A 236 -18.52 -0.73 6.46
C GLU A 236 -18.57 0.78 6.16
N ILE A 237 -17.81 1.57 6.93
CA ILE A 237 -17.69 3.01 6.69
C ILE A 237 -17.13 3.29 5.29
N ARG A 238 -16.07 2.60 4.86
CA ARG A 238 -15.52 2.74 3.50
C ARG A 238 -16.60 2.53 2.44
N GLU A 239 -17.43 1.49 2.56
CA GLU A 239 -18.49 1.19 1.60
C GLU A 239 -19.58 2.26 1.59
N ASP A 240 -19.92 2.83 2.74
CA ASP A 240 -20.85 3.97 2.81
C ASP A 240 -20.27 5.23 2.14
N LEU A 241 -18.96 5.51 2.33
CA LEU A 241 -18.28 6.60 1.63
C LEU A 241 -18.27 6.38 0.11
N VAL A 242 -17.99 5.16 -0.34
CA VAL A 242 -18.04 4.78 -1.75
C VAL A 242 -19.44 5.01 -2.31
N ARG A 243 -20.50 4.59 -1.60
CA ARG A 243 -21.90 4.79 -2.02
C ARG A 243 -22.27 6.27 -2.14
N ILE A 244 -21.79 7.11 -1.22
CA ILE A 244 -21.95 8.58 -1.31
C ILE A 244 -21.29 9.07 -2.61
N LEU A 245 -20.02 8.72 -2.85
CA LEU A 245 -19.28 9.16 -4.05
C LEU A 245 -19.96 8.70 -5.35
N GLU A 246 -20.44 7.46 -5.41
CA GLU A 246 -21.18 6.91 -6.55
C GLU A 246 -22.49 7.66 -6.79
N GLY A 247 -23.22 8.02 -5.73
CA GLY A 247 -24.42 8.85 -5.81
C GLY A 247 -24.18 10.21 -6.47
N HIS A 248 -22.95 10.75 -6.35
CA HIS A 248 -22.50 11.99 -6.99
C HIS A 248 -21.72 11.76 -8.29
N LYS A 249 -21.67 10.52 -8.81
CA LYS A 249 -20.93 10.12 -10.02
C LYS A 249 -19.42 10.38 -9.93
N LEU A 250 -18.85 10.28 -8.73
CA LEU A 250 -17.42 10.49 -8.45
C LEU A 250 -16.66 9.17 -8.41
N ASN A 251 -16.87 8.33 -9.42
CA ASN A 251 -16.27 6.99 -9.49
C ASN A 251 -14.73 7.04 -9.61
N TYR A 252 -14.19 8.16 -10.07
CA TYR A 252 -12.75 8.43 -10.20
C TYR A 252 -12.08 8.92 -8.91
N VAL A 253 -12.84 9.12 -7.83
CA VAL A 253 -12.31 9.54 -6.51
C VAL A 253 -12.15 8.31 -5.63
N ALA A 254 -10.95 8.08 -5.12
CA ALA A 254 -10.64 6.99 -4.19
C ALA A 254 -11.08 7.32 -2.74
N VAL A 255 -11.12 6.29 -1.89
CA VAL A 255 -11.35 6.39 -0.44
C VAL A 255 -10.18 5.72 0.27
N GLU A 256 -9.54 6.45 1.19
CA GLU A 256 -8.43 5.98 2.02
C GLU A 256 -8.77 6.21 3.50
N ILE A 257 -8.82 5.15 4.30
CA ILE A 257 -8.97 5.22 5.75
C ILE A 257 -7.66 4.83 6.42
N LEU A 258 -7.06 5.77 7.16
CA LEU A 258 -5.69 5.70 7.65
C LEU A 258 -5.62 5.87 9.18
N LYS A 259 -4.85 5.04 9.88
CA LYS A 259 -4.59 5.22 11.33
C LYS A 259 -3.53 6.28 11.60
N GLY A 260 -3.81 7.15 12.57
CA GLY A 260 -2.84 8.06 13.18
C GLY A 260 -2.89 9.50 12.68
N GLU A 261 -2.25 10.39 13.46
CA GLU A 261 -2.31 11.85 13.30
C GLU A 261 -1.30 12.42 12.28
N ARG A 262 -0.37 11.61 11.76
CA ARG A 262 0.82 12.08 11.01
C ARG A 262 0.82 11.74 9.51
N VAL A 263 -0.33 11.39 8.94
CA VAL A 263 -0.39 10.84 7.58
C VAL A 263 -0.42 11.91 6.47
N LEU A 264 -0.55 13.19 6.85
CA LEU A 264 -0.73 14.31 5.93
C LEU A 264 0.49 15.24 5.94
N GLU A 265 1.63 14.80 5.42
CA GLU A 265 2.69 15.71 4.99
C GLU A 265 2.31 16.29 3.62
N VAL A 266 2.00 17.59 3.59
CA VAL A 266 1.73 18.32 2.34
C VAL A 266 3.06 18.81 1.79
N GLU A 267 3.46 18.32 0.61
CA GLU A 267 4.58 18.92 -0.12
C GLU A 267 4.19 20.36 -0.50
N ARG A 268 4.81 21.34 0.15
CA ARG A 268 4.73 22.74 -0.31
C ARG A 268 5.53 22.84 -1.59
N THR A 269 4.86 22.80 -2.74
CA THR A 269 5.48 23.22 -3.99
C THR A 269 5.80 24.70 -3.89
N SER A 270 7.08 25.04 -4.02
CA SER A 270 7.64 26.40 -3.99
C SER A 270 7.23 27.28 -5.19
N GLU A 271 6.09 27.00 -5.83
CA GLU A 271 5.56 27.77 -6.96
C GLU A 271 4.37 28.68 -6.58
N ILE A 272 4.05 28.82 -5.29
CA ILE A 272 3.00 29.74 -4.79
C ILE A 272 3.58 30.74 -3.76
N GLU A 273 4.75 31.31 -4.06
CA GLU A 273 5.23 32.53 -3.37
C GLU A 273 5.09 33.81 -4.22
N THR A 274 4.51 33.72 -5.43
CA THR A 274 4.25 34.90 -6.28
C THR A 274 2.79 35.34 -6.33
N LEU A 275 1.88 34.74 -5.55
CA LEU A 275 0.46 35.12 -5.55
C LEU A 275 -0.16 35.37 -4.16
N SER A 276 0.58 35.15 -3.06
CA SER A 276 0.07 35.36 -1.70
C SER A 276 0.32 36.75 -1.11
N GLU A 277 1.02 37.66 -1.81
CA GLU A 277 1.16 39.06 -1.38
C GLU A 277 -0.06 39.95 -1.71
N SER A 278 -1.10 39.45 -2.40
CA SER A 278 -2.22 40.32 -2.83
C SER A 278 -3.57 40.12 -2.12
N MET A 279 -3.76 39.13 -1.24
CA MET A 279 -5.04 38.99 -0.52
C MET A 279 -4.84 38.68 0.95
N GLY A 280 -4.94 39.73 1.75
CA GLY A 280 -4.77 39.68 3.20
C GLY A 280 -5.90 38.98 3.95
N SER A 281 -5.51 38.48 5.11
CA SER A 281 -6.22 38.58 6.40
C SER A 281 -7.62 37.97 6.50
N ASN A 282 -7.68 36.79 7.13
CA ASN A 282 -8.45 36.51 8.36
C ASN A 282 -8.98 35.07 8.38
N VAL A 283 -8.46 34.23 9.28
CA VAL A 283 -9.28 33.30 10.07
C VAL A 283 -8.61 33.09 11.42
N ARG A 284 -9.30 33.49 12.51
CA ARG A 284 -9.08 32.96 13.87
C ARG A 284 -9.96 31.72 14.02
N CYS A 285 -9.40 30.64 14.55
CA CYS A 285 -10.20 29.55 15.12
C CYS A 285 -10.52 29.87 16.59
N PRO A 286 -11.69 29.44 17.10
CA PRO A 286 -11.97 29.39 18.53
C PRO A 286 -11.08 28.36 19.25
#